data_AF-A0A4R4SY94-F1
#
_entry.id   AF-A0A4R4SY94-F1
#
_cell.length_a   1.000
_cell.length_b   1.000
_cell.length_c   1.000
_cell.angle_alpha   90.00
_cell.angle_beta   90.00
_cell.angle_gamma   90.00
#
_symmetry.space_group_name_H-M   'P 1'
#
loop_
_entity.id
_entity.type
_entity.pdbx_description
1 polymer ?
#
loop_
_entity_poly.entity_id
_entity_poly.type
_entity_poly.pdbx_seq_one_letter_code
_entity_poly.pdbx_strand_id
1 'polypeptide(L)'
;MSHADTDLKIVSIVRYVDACDPADRHRDCPHSVQRDGVFTCHEECRDLLTSLLRRGRTPAMSNPHAFDARQIRLSETEPTPNVLWHTSSLLQVVVKVARTNPLGEHDGINLRRYVDATSALGALGCRGLDPEGLIRRGVAETVKLAIAGWLEISELTDESRRDTALLDRWRTFFAESAEKPASPGDYIEAALFGRCAERLNAWLQTAPVEDLLRWRPPEEWPESPPSASAGSETELWTWLVERYTETYLSEWSLDSLKREYTFLKGTWRPGLPTEILDGRILAIEEVATELAERAVAEGDSIDPATMTSLINQAAALLETGQRKAAAALMDGARRLKPSDLVLQQNHAFCFLPDHPGRARAVFKEVLAKETPRPQVTLCNLALAEFLLGDAPAALQACDQAFRAVAQKRTLAYLWVRNADGWEIEQTSMPRWITRLGAEIEASQGAPHGPWTARLAESDITGQGGSSASPSSEGTGEGDP
;
A
#
# COMPACT_ATOMS: atom_id res chain seq x y z
N MET A 1 20.31 -2.17 34.15
CA MET A 1 21.07 -1.52 33.06
C MET A 1 20.05 -0.89 32.13
N SER A 2 20.20 0.39 31.80
CA SER A 2 19.26 1.05 30.89
C SER A 2 19.45 0.53 29.46
N HIS A 3 18.41 0.62 28.62
CA HIS A 3 18.52 0.28 27.19
C HIS A 3 19.63 1.10 26.51
N ALA A 4 19.74 2.38 26.88
CA ALA A 4 20.78 3.30 26.41
C ALA A 4 22.22 2.82 26.75
N ASP A 5 22.44 2.19 27.91
CA ASP A 5 23.76 1.65 28.27
C ASP A 5 24.14 0.41 27.43
N THR A 6 23.14 -0.31 26.92
CA THR A 6 23.34 -1.49 26.08
C THR A 6 23.64 -1.08 24.65
N ASP A 7 22.94 -0.08 24.12
CA ASP A 7 23.15 0.46 22.78
C ASP A 7 24.50 1.17 22.66
N LEU A 8 24.90 1.96 23.68
CA LEU A 8 26.21 2.60 23.71
C LEU A 8 27.36 1.57 23.72
N LYS A 9 27.18 0.44 24.42
CA LYS A 9 28.15 -0.67 24.44
C LYS A 9 28.22 -1.38 23.10
N ILE A 10 27.08 -1.65 22.45
CA ILE A 10 27.05 -2.28 21.12
C ILE A 10 27.74 -1.37 20.10
N VAL A 11 27.40 -0.08 20.05
CA VAL A 11 28.02 0.89 19.12
C VAL A 11 29.52 1.01 19.35
N SER A 12 29.96 1.00 20.62
CA SER A 12 31.39 1.07 20.97
C SER A 12 32.16 -0.19 20.54
N ILE A 13 31.56 -1.38 20.69
CA ILE A 13 32.20 -2.64 20.27
C ILE A 13 32.21 -2.77 18.74
N VAL A 14 31.16 -2.38 18.03
CA VAL A 14 31.13 -2.35 16.55
C VAL A 14 32.24 -1.44 16.01
N ARG A 15 32.34 -0.20 16.50
CA ARG A 15 33.40 0.73 16.08
C ARG A 15 34.80 0.21 16.40
N TYR A 16 34.97 -0.50 17.52
CA TYR A 16 36.25 -1.11 17.87
C TYR A 16 36.60 -2.29 16.95
N VAL A 17 35.61 -3.11 16.56
CA VAL A 17 35.79 -4.22 15.60
C VAL A 17 36.12 -3.68 14.20
N ASP A 18 35.44 -2.63 13.75
CA ASP A 18 35.65 -2.04 12.42
C ASP A 18 36.98 -1.29 12.31
N ALA A 19 37.46 -0.70 13.40
CA ALA A 19 38.76 -0.06 13.46
C ALA A 19 39.94 -1.04 13.66
N CYS A 20 39.66 -2.34 13.88
CA CYS A 20 40.68 -3.35 14.11
C CYS A 20 41.19 -3.89 12.77
N ASP A 21 42.29 -3.32 12.26
CA ASP A 21 43.01 -3.90 11.13
C ASP A 21 43.70 -5.21 11.58
N PRO A 22 43.43 -6.36 10.93
CA PRO A 22 44.09 -7.62 11.24
C PRO A 22 45.62 -7.55 11.22
N ALA A 23 46.21 -6.64 10.43
CA ALA A 23 47.65 -6.47 10.26
C ALA A 23 48.31 -5.58 11.34
N ASP A 24 47.57 -4.61 11.90
CA ASP A 24 48.07 -3.61 12.87
C ASP A 24 47.27 -3.68 14.18
N ARG A 25 47.33 -4.82 14.85
CA ARG A 25 46.57 -5.03 16.10
C ARG A 25 47.19 -4.28 17.26
N HIS A 26 46.38 -3.45 17.91
CA HIS A 26 46.77 -2.76 19.14
C HIS A 26 47.09 -3.77 20.25
N ARG A 27 48.26 -3.59 20.89
CA ARG A 27 48.75 -4.43 22.00
C ARG A 27 47.84 -4.40 23.24
N ASP A 28 46.97 -3.40 23.32
CA ASP A 28 46.06 -3.20 24.45
C ASP A 28 44.69 -3.88 24.23
N CYS A 29 44.53 -4.69 23.17
CA CYS A 29 43.31 -5.45 22.94
C CYS A 29 43.15 -6.57 24.00
N PRO A 30 42.08 -6.54 24.82
CA PRO A 30 41.89 -7.50 25.91
C PRO A 30 41.61 -8.94 25.43
N HIS A 31 41.32 -9.13 24.14
CA HIS A 31 41.05 -10.44 23.51
C HIS A 31 42.17 -10.89 22.55
N SER A 32 43.33 -10.22 22.58
CA SER A 32 44.49 -10.64 21.79
C SER A 32 45.21 -11.83 22.43
N VAL A 33 45.65 -12.79 21.61
CA VAL A 33 46.36 -14.00 22.06
C VAL A 33 47.62 -14.17 21.23
N GLN A 34 48.77 -14.27 21.89
CA GLN A 34 50.04 -14.50 21.21
C GLN A 34 50.19 -15.99 20.85
N ARG A 35 50.35 -16.30 19.56
CA ARG A 35 50.71 -17.64 19.06
C ARG A 35 51.95 -17.51 18.19
N ASP A 36 52.97 -18.32 18.48
CA ASP A 36 54.25 -18.34 17.76
C ASP A 36 54.91 -16.96 17.59
N GLY A 37 54.82 -16.13 18.64
CA GLY A 37 55.38 -14.78 18.66
C GLY A 37 54.53 -13.70 17.98
N VAL A 38 53.44 -14.08 17.30
CA VAL A 38 52.52 -13.16 16.60
C VAL A 38 51.21 -13.03 17.37
N PHE A 39 50.71 -11.80 17.52
CA PHE A 39 49.42 -11.54 18.16
C PHE A 39 48.27 -11.89 17.21
N THR A 40 47.47 -12.88 17.59
CA THR A 40 46.23 -13.29 16.94
C THR A 40 45.01 -12.90 17.79
N CYS A 41 43.78 -13.09 17.32
CA CYS A 41 42.55 -12.58 17.93
C CYS A 41 41.70 -13.80 18.18
N HIS A 42 41.18 -13.94 19.39
CA HIS A 42 40.14 -14.92 19.64
C HIS A 42 38.88 -14.44 18.93
N GLU A 43 38.16 -15.30 18.21
CA GLU A 43 36.88 -14.93 17.54
C GLU A 43 35.78 -14.46 18.54
N GLU A 44 36.12 -14.38 19.82
CA GLU A 44 35.31 -13.93 20.94
C GLU A 44 34.68 -12.55 20.76
N CYS A 45 35.31 -11.57 20.11
CA CYS A 45 34.68 -10.26 19.90
C CYS A 45 33.46 -10.35 18.96
N ARG A 46 33.53 -11.17 17.91
CA ARG A 46 32.40 -11.42 17.00
C ARG A 46 31.34 -12.28 17.67
N ASP A 47 31.74 -13.25 18.49
CA ASP A 47 30.82 -14.06 19.27
C ASP A 47 30.11 -13.25 20.36
N LEU A 48 30.82 -12.31 21.00
CA LEU A 48 30.25 -11.38 21.98
C LEU A 48 29.31 -10.39 21.30
N LEU A 49 29.66 -9.86 20.12
CA LEU A 49 28.77 -9.03 19.30
C LEU A 49 27.51 -9.82 18.93
N THR A 50 27.67 -11.05 18.46
CA THR A 50 26.56 -11.95 18.11
C THR A 50 25.70 -12.26 19.33
N SER A 51 26.31 -12.48 20.50
CA SER A 51 25.61 -12.71 21.77
C SER A 51 24.87 -11.46 22.25
N LEU A 52 25.43 -10.26 22.08
CA LEU A 52 24.80 -9.01 22.49
C LEU A 52 23.67 -8.61 21.53
N LEU A 53 23.84 -8.83 20.22
CA LEU A 53 22.77 -8.73 19.22
C LEU A 53 21.66 -9.76 19.46
N ARG A 54 21.99 -10.96 19.97
CA ARG A 54 20.99 -11.97 20.39
C ARG A 54 20.30 -11.64 21.71
N ARG A 55 20.96 -10.96 22.66
CA ARG A 55 20.39 -10.59 23.97
C ARG A 55 19.64 -9.25 23.96
N GLY A 56 19.96 -8.36 23.01
CA GLY A 56 19.16 -7.16 22.71
C GLY A 56 17.90 -7.47 21.89
N ARG A 57 17.80 -8.69 21.34
CA ARG A 57 16.52 -9.24 20.87
C ARG A 57 15.73 -9.66 22.11
N THR A 58 14.78 -8.83 22.48
CA THR A 58 13.54 -9.31 23.11
C THR A 58 13.09 -10.57 22.35
N PRO A 59 12.71 -11.66 23.04
CA PRO A 59 12.18 -12.83 22.36
C PRO A 59 11.06 -12.37 21.44
N ALA A 60 11.05 -12.94 20.23
CA ALA A 60 10.11 -12.64 19.17
C ALA A 60 8.76 -12.23 19.75
N MET A 61 8.37 -10.98 19.52
CA MET A 61 6.96 -10.67 19.44
C MET A 61 6.46 -11.51 18.26
N SER A 62 6.03 -12.72 18.57
CA SER A 62 5.10 -13.55 17.80
C SER A 62 3.77 -12.83 17.71
N ASN A 63 3.81 -11.60 17.17
CA ASN A 63 2.67 -10.80 16.87
C ASN A 63 2.72 -10.57 15.35
N PRO A 64 1.82 -11.16 14.56
CA PRO A 64 1.72 -10.94 13.11
C PRO A 64 1.34 -9.49 12.71
N HIS A 65 1.60 -8.52 13.60
CA HIS A 65 1.39 -7.08 13.46
C HIS A 65 2.71 -6.29 13.35
N ALA A 66 3.84 -6.93 13.01
CA ALA A 66 5.17 -6.31 13.16
C ALA A 66 5.57 -5.27 12.09
N PHE A 67 4.88 -5.22 10.95
CA PHE A 67 5.11 -4.19 9.92
C PHE A 67 3.76 -3.72 9.40
N ASP A 68 3.45 -2.44 9.55
CA ASP A 68 2.33 -1.75 8.92
C ASP A 68 2.88 -0.47 8.31
N ALA A 69 2.94 -0.45 6.97
CA ALA A 69 3.54 0.65 6.23
C ALA A 69 2.83 1.98 6.56
N ARG A 70 1.50 1.95 6.64
CA ARG A 70 0.70 3.14 6.91
C ARG A 70 0.87 3.62 8.35
N GLN A 71 0.95 2.72 9.32
CA GLN A 71 1.22 3.07 10.70
C GLN A 71 2.62 3.71 10.85
N ILE A 72 3.64 3.16 10.19
CA ILE A 72 4.98 3.75 10.15
C ILE A 72 4.91 5.17 9.59
N ARG A 73 4.17 5.39 8.50
CA ARG A 73 4.00 6.71 7.90
C ARG A 73 3.32 7.72 8.83
N LEU A 74 2.32 7.26 9.59
CA LEU A 74 1.60 8.07 10.58
C LEU A 74 2.43 8.39 11.83
N SER A 75 3.49 7.61 12.09
CA SER A 75 4.39 7.85 13.21
C SER A 75 5.44 8.95 12.95
N GLU A 76 5.56 9.42 11.70
CA GLU A 76 6.48 10.49 11.34
C GLU A 76 6.04 11.82 11.96
N THR A 77 6.90 12.43 12.78
CA THR A 77 6.58 13.64 13.55
C THR A 77 6.77 14.93 12.74
N GLU A 78 7.68 14.92 11.77
CA GLU A 78 7.97 16.08 10.94
C GLU A 78 6.95 16.21 9.79
N PRO A 79 6.60 17.43 9.35
CA PRO A 79 5.61 17.64 8.28
C PRO A 79 6.19 17.40 6.87
N THR A 80 7.50 17.54 6.68
CA THR A 80 8.20 17.37 5.40
C THR A 80 9.10 16.14 5.41
N PRO A 81 9.16 15.36 4.32
CA PRO A 81 10.09 14.25 4.17
C PRO A 81 11.53 14.71 4.38
N ASN A 82 12.28 13.97 5.18
CA ASN A 82 13.69 14.26 5.43
C ASN A 82 14.49 12.97 5.74
N VAL A 83 15.79 13.12 5.94
CA VAL A 83 16.72 11.99 6.14
C VAL A 83 16.45 11.12 7.38
N LEU A 84 15.65 11.60 8.34
CA LEU A 84 15.30 10.88 9.57
C LEU A 84 14.07 9.97 9.41
N TRP A 85 13.23 10.20 8.40
CA TRP A 85 12.00 9.40 8.21
C TRP A 85 12.29 7.95 7.85
N HIS A 86 11.41 7.02 8.20
CA HIS A 86 11.59 5.62 7.81
C HIS A 86 11.62 5.44 6.27
N THR A 87 12.39 4.46 5.79
CA THR A 87 12.48 4.14 4.34
C THR A 87 11.10 3.84 3.76
N SER A 88 10.25 3.15 4.52
CA SER A 88 8.84 2.92 4.18
C SER A 88 8.07 4.23 3.95
N SER A 89 8.18 5.19 4.86
CA SER A 89 7.52 6.49 4.77
C SER A 89 7.96 7.29 3.55
N LEU A 90 9.26 7.30 3.28
CA LEU A 90 9.84 7.99 2.12
C LEU A 90 9.36 7.37 0.81
N LEU A 91 9.41 6.04 0.69
CA LEU A 91 8.92 5.32 -0.50
C LEU A 91 7.42 5.52 -0.70
N GLN A 92 6.61 5.49 0.36
CA GLN A 92 5.18 5.78 0.26
C GLN A 92 4.90 7.20 -0.25
N VAL A 93 5.70 8.20 0.13
CA VAL A 93 5.56 9.55 -0.45
C VAL A 93 5.85 9.52 -1.93
N VAL A 94 6.94 8.88 -2.36
CA VAL A 94 7.30 8.79 -3.78
C VAL A 94 6.21 8.08 -4.58
N VAL A 95 5.73 6.91 -4.13
CA VAL A 95 4.65 6.15 -4.77
C VAL A 95 3.35 6.95 -4.80
N LYS A 96 2.99 7.61 -3.69
CA LYS A 96 1.80 8.47 -3.62
C LYS A 96 1.87 9.61 -4.62
N VAL A 97 3.01 10.27 -4.73
CA VAL A 97 3.21 11.34 -5.71
C VAL A 97 3.07 10.75 -7.11
N ALA A 98 3.82 9.71 -7.44
CA ALA A 98 3.85 9.10 -8.76
C ALA A 98 2.45 8.69 -9.29
N ARG A 99 1.53 8.31 -8.38
CA ARG A 99 0.17 7.87 -8.71
C ARG A 99 -0.92 8.94 -8.68
N THR A 100 -0.64 10.15 -8.18
CA THR A 100 -1.66 11.21 -8.09
C THR A 100 -1.45 12.30 -9.13
N ASN A 101 -2.57 12.85 -9.61
CA ASN A 101 -2.59 13.96 -10.55
C ASN A 101 -1.70 15.12 -10.04
N PRO A 102 -0.74 15.62 -10.85
CA PRO A 102 0.14 16.71 -10.47
C PRO A 102 -0.55 18.08 -10.37
N LEU A 103 -1.77 18.22 -10.92
CA LEU A 103 -2.55 19.46 -10.93
C LEU A 103 -3.32 19.65 -9.62
N GLY A 104 -3.33 20.88 -9.11
CA GLY A 104 -4.15 21.30 -7.96
C GLY A 104 -5.55 21.77 -8.34
N GLU A 105 -6.29 22.31 -7.36
CA GLU A 105 -7.67 22.80 -7.53
C GLU A 105 -7.84 23.90 -8.59
N HIS A 106 -6.75 24.63 -8.90
CA HIS A 106 -6.72 25.71 -9.91
C HIS A 106 -5.84 25.39 -11.12
N ASP A 107 -5.64 24.11 -11.43
CA ASP A 107 -4.82 23.63 -12.56
C ASP A 107 -3.33 24.07 -12.52
N GLY A 108 -2.90 24.67 -11.42
CA GLY A 108 -1.49 24.93 -11.11
C GLY A 108 -0.80 23.67 -10.56
N ILE A 109 0.50 23.54 -10.81
CA ILE A 109 1.31 22.45 -10.24
C ILE A 109 1.23 22.53 -8.72
N ASN A 110 0.89 21.41 -8.07
CA ASN A 110 0.99 21.30 -6.62
C ASN A 110 2.48 21.27 -6.20
N LEU A 111 3.05 22.46 -5.95
CA LEU A 111 4.46 22.61 -5.60
C LEU A 111 4.82 21.83 -4.34
N ARG A 112 3.91 21.73 -3.37
CA ARG A 112 4.16 20.96 -2.15
C ARG A 112 4.34 19.49 -2.44
N ARG A 113 3.48 18.90 -3.27
CA ARG A 113 3.60 17.51 -3.76
C ARG A 113 4.98 17.27 -4.39
N TYR A 114 5.44 18.20 -5.23
CA TYR A 114 6.73 18.08 -5.90
C TYR A 114 7.91 18.20 -4.93
N VAL A 115 7.88 19.16 -4.00
CA VAL A 115 8.92 19.34 -2.97
C VAL A 115 9.00 18.13 -2.05
N ASP A 116 7.86 17.57 -1.62
CA ASP A 116 7.84 16.37 -0.78
C ASP A 116 8.45 15.17 -1.52
N ALA A 117 8.13 15.00 -2.81
CA ALA A 117 8.69 13.94 -3.64
C ALA A 117 10.22 14.05 -3.80
N THR A 118 10.71 15.23 -4.16
CA THR A 118 12.16 15.45 -4.38
C THR A 118 12.94 15.38 -3.07
N SER A 119 12.36 15.85 -1.95
CA SER A 119 12.95 15.69 -0.62
C SER A 119 13.02 14.21 -0.21
N ALA A 120 11.98 13.44 -0.50
CA ALA A 120 11.97 12.00 -0.21
C ALA A 120 12.98 11.23 -1.06
N LEU A 121 13.07 11.54 -2.36
CA LEU A 121 14.08 10.97 -3.26
C LEU A 121 15.50 11.33 -2.83
N GLY A 122 15.74 12.58 -2.42
CA GLY A 122 17.03 13.01 -1.88
C GLY A 122 17.41 12.23 -0.61
N ALA A 123 16.46 12.06 0.32
CA ALA A 123 16.68 11.30 1.54
C ALA A 123 16.96 9.80 1.26
N LEU A 124 16.27 9.20 0.29
CA LEU A 124 16.55 7.83 -0.17
C LEU A 124 17.94 7.74 -0.85
N GLY A 125 18.31 8.75 -1.63
CA GLY A 125 19.63 8.90 -2.23
C GLY A 125 20.76 8.94 -1.19
N CYS A 126 20.57 9.70 -0.11
CA CYS A 126 21.52 9.72 1.02
C CYS A 126 21.71 8.35 1.69
N ARG A 127 20.78 7.41 1.50
CA ARG A 127 20.89 6.03 2.00
C ARG A 127 21.48 5.05 0.98
N GLY A 128 21.98 5.54 -0.15
CA GLY A 128 22.58 4.71 -1.19
C GLY A 128 21.58 4.05 -2.15
N LEU A 129 20.33 4.51 -2.18
CA LEU A 129 19.38 4.11 -3.21
C LEU A 129 19.48 5.03 -4.41
N ASP A 130 19.52 4.47 -5.62
CA ASP A 130 19.44 5.23 -6.87
C ASP A 130 18.00 5.77 -7.09
N PRO A 131 17.78 7.10 -6.99
CA PRO A 131 16.46 7.68 -7.17
C PRO A 131 15.93 7.52 -8.61
N GLU A 132 16.81 7.49 -9.61
CA GLU A 132 16.37 7.31 -11.00
C GLU A 132 15.88 5.89 -11.22
N GLY A 133 16.64 4.89 -10.78
CA GLY A 133 16.23 3.50 -10.83
C GLY A 133 14.92 3.24 -10.12
N LEU A 134 14.75 3.81 -8.92
CA LEU A 134 13.48 3.72 -8.20
C LEU A 134 12.30 4.26 -9.02
N ILE A 135 12.44 5.45 -9.61
CA ILE A 135 11.36 6.07 -10.39
C ILE A 135 11.06 5.31 -11.69
N ARG A 136 12.10 5.02 -12.47
CA ARG A 136 12.00 4.47 -13.83
C ARG A 136 11.66 2.98 -13.88
N ARG A 137 11.91 2.26 -12.79
CA ARG A 137 11.75 0.81 -12.74
C ARG A 137 10.83 0.35 -11.64
N GLY A 138 10.93 0.94 -10.44
CA GLY A 138 10.10 0.54 -9.30
C GLY A 138 8.67 1.07 -9.33
N VAL A 139 8.45 2.29 -9.83
CA VAL A 139 7.11 2.94 -9.83
C VAL A 139 6.59 3.26 -11.23
N ALA A 140 7.31 2.87 -12.28
CA ALA A 140 6.98 3.22 -13.66
C ALA A 140 5.60 2.73 -14.10
N GLU A 141 5.26 1.48 -13.76
CA GLU A 141 3.94 0.92 -14.08
C GLU A 141 2.81 1.69 -13.37
N THR A 142 3.05 2.14 -12.14
CA THR A 142 2.12 2.98 -11.39
C THR A 142 1.89 4.32 -12.08
N VAL A 143 2.96 4.98 -12.57
CA VAL A 143 2.85 6.24 -13.33
C VAL A 143 2.03 6.02 -14.60
N LYS A 144 2.33 4.95 -15.33
CA LYS A 144 1.66 4.59 -16.59
C LYS A 144 0.15 4.43 -16.41
N LEU A 145 -0.25 3.63 -15.42
CA LEU A 145 -1.65 3.38 -15.10
C LEU A 145 -2.34 4.63 -14.56
N ALA A 146 -1.65 5.45 -13.77
CA ALA A 146 -2.24 6.68 -13.22
C ALA A 146 -2.54 7.72 -14.32
N ILE A 147 -1.67 7.87 -15.32
CA ILE A 147 -1.92 8.74 -16.48
C ILE A 147 -3.11 8.22 -17.30
N ALA A 148 -3.12 6.92 -17.61
CA ALA A 148 -4.19 6.29 -18.38
C ALA A 148 -5.55 6.40 -17.66
N GLY A 149 -5.56 6.13 -16.35
CA GLY A 149 -6.70 6.36 -15.48
C GLY A 149 -7.14 7.82 -15.55
N TRP A 150 -6.24 8.78 -15.35
CA TRP A 150 -6.59 10.20 -15.41
C TRP A 150 -7.22 10.65 -16.75
N LEU A 151 -6.77 10.12 -17.88
CA LEU A 151 -7.39 10.40 -19.18
C LEU A 151 -8.81 9.82 -19.29
N GLU A 152 -8.96 8.56 -18.88
CA GLU A 152 -10.24 7.84 -18.86
C GLU A 152 -11.33 8.62 -18.11
N ILE A 153 -10.95 9.18 -16.96
CA ILE A 153 -11.81 10.03 -16.13
C ILE A 153 -12.27 11.26 -16.90
N SER A 154 -11.31 11.93 -17.53
CA SER A 154 -11.50 13.23 -18.14
C SER A 154 -12.44 13.17 -19.36
N GLU A 155 -12.61 12.00 -19.97
CA GLU A 155 -13.60 11.76 -21.02
C GLU A 155 -15.02 11.52 -20.48
N LEU A 156 -15.17 11.05 -19.25
CA LEU A 156 -16.46 10.63 -18.68
C LEU A 156 -17.13 11.69 -17.81
N THR A 157 -16.38 12.70 -17.39
CA THR A 157 -16.90 13.86 -16.68
C THR A 157 -17.27 14.95 -17.68
N ASP A 158 -18.58 15.22 -17.82
CA ASP A 158 -19.16 16.32 -18.63
C ASP A 158 -18.94 17.71 -17.99
N GLU A 159 -18.04 17.80 -17.00
CA GLU A 159 -17.55 19.07 -16.47
C GLU A 159 -16.68 19.72 -17.52
N SER A 160 -17.35 20.42 -18.44
CA SER A 160 -16.86 21.49 -19.29
C SER A 160 -15.41 21.91 -18.98
N ARG A 161 -14.47 21.37 -19.73
CA ARG A 161 -13.17 21.97 -20.05
C ARG A 161 -12.43 22.55 -18.84
N ARG A 162 -11.79 21.70 -18.06
CA ARG A 162 -10.40 22.03 -17.71
C ARG A 162 -9.54 21.67 -18.91
N ASP A 163 -9.56 22.54 -19.93
CA ASP A 163 -8.61 22.53 -21.05
C ASP A 163 -7.22 22.81 -20.47
N THR A 164 -6.69 21.82 -19.76
CA THR A 164 -5.31 21.85 -19.32
C THR A 164 -4.51 21.37 -20.51
N ALA A 165 -3.63 22.22 -21.01
CA ALA A 165 -2.74 21.88 -22.13
C ALA A 165 -1.99 20.55 -21.91
N LEU A 166 -1.83 20.13 -20.65
CA LEU A 166 -1.29 18.82 -20.28
C LEU A 166 -2.16 17.65 -20.73
N LEU A 167 -3.48 17.75 -20.54
CA LEU A 167 -4.45 16.70 -20.83
C LEU A 167 -4.62 16.53 -22.33
N ASP A 168 -4.71 17.63 -23.08
CA ASP A 168 -4.77 17.58 -24.54
C ASP A 168 -3.51 16.97 -25.14
N ARG A 169 -2.32 17.28 -24.60
CA ARG A 169 -1.08 16.66 -25.04
C ARG A 169 -1.07 15.15 -24.82
N TRP A 170 -1.59 14.67 -23.70
CA TRP A 170 -1.72 13.24 -23.44
C TRP A 170 -2.78 12.57 -24.32
N ARG A 171 -3.92 13.22 -24.58
CA ARG A 171 -4.93 12.73 -25.55
C ARG A 171 -4.33 12.57 -26.93
N THR A 172 -3.62 13.59 -27.41
CA THR A 172 -2.91 13.53 -28.70
C THR A 172 -1.93 12.36 -28.73
N PHE A 173 -1.16 12.15 -27.66
CA PHE A 173 -0.25 11.01 -27.56
C PHE A 173 -0.94 9.66 -27.73
N PHE A 174 -2.02 9.41 -26.97
CA PHE A 174 -2.75 8.15 -27.05
C PHE A 174 -3.40 7.97 -28.42
N ALA A 175 -3.95 9.04 -29.00
CA ALA A 175 -4.53 9.01 -30.35
C ALA A 175 -3.48 8.70 -31.44
N GLU A 176 -2.27 9.26 -31.36
CA GLU A 176 -1.17 9.01 -32.31
C GLU A 176 -0.51 7.63 -32.15
N SER A 177 -0.70 7.01 -30.98
CA SER A 177 -0.06 5.73 -30.63
C SER A 177 -0.98 4.54 -30.77
N ALA A 178 -2.29 4.76 -30.86
CA ALA A 178 -3.27 3.70 -31.01
C ALA A 178 -3.53 3.37 -32.50
N GLU A 179 -3.67 2.09 -32.81
CA GLU A 179 -4.02 1.63 -34.18
C GLU A 179 -5.48 1.99 -34.55
N LYS A 180 -6.31 2.23 -33.54
CA LYS A 180 -7.66 2.78 -33.62
C LYS A 180 -7.76 3.94 -32.64
N PRO A 181 -8.52 5.01 -32.93
CA PRO A 181 -8.72 6.08 -31.96
C PRO A 181 -9.27 5.47 -30.67
N ALA A 182 -8.56 5.68 -29.56
CA ALA A 182 -8.96 5.19 -28.25
C ALA A 182 -10.34 5.78 -27.91
N SER A 183 -11.33 4.93 -27.70
CA SER A 183 -12.61 5.37 -27.17
C SER A 183 -12.47 5.57 -25.66
N PRO A 184 -13.36 6.35 -25.01
CA PRO A 184 -13.50 6.32 -23.56
C PRO A 184 -13.70 4.86 -23.12
N GLY A 185 -12.74 4.32 -22.40
CA GLY A 185 -12.67 2.91 -22.00
C GLY A 185 -11.33 2.26 -22.34
N ASP A 186 -10.61 2.78 -23.34
CA ASP A 186 -9.50 2.09 -23.98
C ASP A 186 -8.13 2.58 -23.51
N TYR A 187 -8.05 3.68 -22.75
CA TYR A 187 -6.76 4.27 -22.32
C TYR A 187 -5.95 3.29 -21.47
N ILE A 188 -6.58 2.54 -20.57
CA ILE A 188 -5.91 1.57 -19.71
C ILE A 188 -5.39 0.39 -20.53
N GLU A 189 -6.20 -0.12 -21.45
CA GLU A 189 -5.79 -1.21 -22.35
C GLU A 189 -4.63 -0.75 -23.25
N ALA A 190 -4.72 0.43 -23.85
CA ALA A 190 -3.67 1.02 -24.66
C ALA A 190 -2.38 1.28 -23.88
N ALA A 191 -2.49 1.66 -22.60
CA ALA A 191 -1.33 1.85 -21.75
C ALA A 191 -0.62 0.52 -21.42
N LEU A 192 -1.37 -0.58 -21.33
CA LEU A 192 -0.84 -1.89 -21.01
C LEU A 192 -0.31 -2.66 -22.22
N PHE A 193 -0.92 -2.48 -23.39
CA PHE A 193 -0.64 -3.28 -24.58
C PHE A 193 -0.39 -2.46 -25.85
N GLY A 194 0.28 -3.10 -26.82
CA GLY A 194 0.51 -2.56 -28.15
C GLY A 194 1.47 -1.37 -28.19
N ARG A 195 1.39 -0.60 -29.29
CA ARG A 195 2.34 0.48 -29.59
C ARG A 195 2.31 1.63 -28.58
N CYS A 196 1.16 1.91 -27.98
CA CYS A 196 1.06 2.94 -26.94
C CYS A 196 1.82 2.54 -25.67
N ALA A 197 1.67 1.29 -25.20
CA ALA A 197 2.46 0.75 -24.10
C ALA A 197 3.97 0.78 -24.38
N GLU A 198 4.40 0.39 -25.58
CA GLU A 198 5.82 0.46 -25.98
C GLU A 198 6.37 1.88 -25.89
N ARG A 199 5.63 2.88 -26.38
CA ARG A 199 6.02 4.29 -26.33
C ARG A 199 5.99 4.86 -24.90
N LEU A 200 5.02 4.48 -24.08
CA LEU A 200 4.98 4.86 -22.67
C LEU A 200 6.19 4.29 -21.93
N ASN A 201 6.53 3.03 -22.17
CA ASN A 201 7.72 2.41 -21.61
C ASN A 201 9.00 3.12 -22.06
N ALA A 202 9.11 3.48 -23.35
CA ALA A 202 10.21 4.27 -23.88
C ALA A 202 10.38 5.61 -23.15
N TRP A 203 9.28 6.33 -22.97
CA TRP A 203 9.24 7.59 -22.25
C TRP A 203 9.63 7.42 -20.78
N LEU A 204 9.07 6.43 -20.08
CA LEU A 204 9.40 6.12 -18.67
C LEU A 204 10.90 5.84 -18.49
N GLN A 205 11.54 5.18 -19.45
CA GLN A 205 12.97 4.88 -19.39
C GLN A 205 13.87 6.09 -19.68
N THR A 206 13.42 7.08 -20.45
CA THR A 206 14.28 8.14 -20.99
C THR A 206 13.98 9.55 -20.47
N ALA A 207 12.74 9.82 -20.02
CA ALA A 207 12.31 11.15 -19.61
C ALA A 207 13.03 11.62 -18.34
N PRO A 208 13.28 12.93 -18.15
CA PRO A 208 13.75 13.46 -16.88
C PRO A 208 12.84 13.03 -15.71
N VAL A 209 13.41 12.72 -14.54
CA VAL A 209 12.61 12.33 -13.35
C VAL A 209 11.59 13.41 -12.98
N GLU A 210 11.94 14.69 -13.17
CA GLU A 210 11.02 15.81 -12.98
C GLU A 210 9.77 15.70 -13.87
N ASP A 211 9.94 15.31 -15.13
CA ASP A 211 8.84 15.13 -16.07
C ASP A 211 7.98 13.93 -15.70
N LEU A 212 8.59 12.85 -15.18
CA LEU A 212 7.86 11.70 -14.66
C LEU A 212 7.02 12.06 -13.43
N LEU A 213 7.53 12.88 -12.51
CA LEU A 213 6.78 13.31 -11.32
C LEU A 213 5.68 14.33 -11.65
N ARG A 214 5.86 15.11 -12.71
CA ARG A 214 4.89 16.11 -13.20
C ARG A 214 3.99 15.60 -14.31
N TRP A 215 4.13 14.34 -14.69
CA TRP A 215 3.46 13.73 -15.85
C TRP A 215 3.58 14.59 -17.12
N ARG A 216 4.73 15.22 -17.36
CA ARG A 216 4.93 16.04 -18.57
C ARG A 216 5.18 15.10 -19.76
N PRO A 217 4.32 15.11 -20.79
CA PRO A 217 4.58 14.32 -21.99
C PRO A 217 5.81 14.87 -22.71
N PRO A 218 6.56 14.04 -23.44
CA PRO A 218 7.73 14.47 -24.18
C PRO A 218 7.34 15.43 -25.32
N GLU A 219 8.30 16.25 -25.74
CA GLU A 219 8.12 17.16 -26.88
C GLU A 219 8.36 16.43 -28.21
N GLU A 220 9.35 15.53 -28.22
CA GLU A 220 9.65 14.62 -29.32
C GLU A 220 9.72 13.19 -28.78
N TRP A 221 9.12 12.26 -29.51
CA TRP A 221 8.98 10.89 -29.02
C TRP A 221 10.28 10.11 -29.18
N PRO A 222 10.79 9.47 -28.12
CA PRO A 222 11.93 8.58 -28.25
C PRO A 222 11.54 7.42 -29.17
N GLU A 223 12.38 7.12 -30.16
CA GLU A 223 12.30 5.84 -30.86
C GLU A 223 12.45 4.70 -29.85
N SER A 224 11.80 3.56 -30.11
CA SER A 224 11.73 2.43 -29.16
C SER A 224 13.11 2.17 -28.53
N PRO A 225 13.19 2.07 -27.19
CA PRO A 225 14.45 1.87 -26.53
C PRO A 225 15.06 0.56 -27.03
N PRO A 226 16.40 0.49 -27.18
CA PRO A 226 17.03 -0.77 -27.50
C PRO A 226 16.58 -1.82 -26.49
N SER A 227 16.25 -3.02 -26.98
CA SER A 227 15.93 -4.19 -26.17
C SER A 227 17.14 -4.50 -25.28
N ALA A 228 17.16 -3.88 -24.11
CA ALA A 228 18.16 -4.10 -23.09
C ALA A 228 17.53 -5.00 -22.02
N SER A 229 18.36 -5.88 -21.49
CA SER A 229 18.13 -6.87 -20.44
C SER A 229 17.76 -6.24 -19.09
N ALA A 230 16.76 -5.34 -19.06
CA ALA A 230 16.34 -4.54 -17.91
C ALA A 230 15.46 -5.32 -16.92
N GLY A 231 15.01 -6.53 -17.28
CA GLY A 231 14.09 -7.33 -16.44
C GLY A 231 14.62 -7.53 -15.02
N SER A 232 15.89 -7.92 -14.87
CA SER A 232 16.45 -8.17 -13.53
C SER A 232 16.58 -6.93 -12.65
N GLU A 233 16.79 -5.74 -13.23
CA GLU A 233 16.81 -4.50 -12.46
C GLU A 233 15.39 -4.04 -12.14
N THR A 234 14.47 -4.15 -13.10
CA THR A 234 13.06 -3.82 -12.88
C THR A 234 12.48 -4.60 -11.72
N GLU A 235 12.67 -5.92 -11.72
CA GLU A 235 12.16 -6.75 -10.65
C GLU A 235 12.83 -6.47 -9.29
N LEU A 236 14.10 -6.02 -9.25
CA LEU A 236 14.74 -5.57 -8.01
C LEU A 236 14.04 -4.34 -7.43
N TRP A 237 13.78 -3.33 -8.26
CA TRP A 237 13.15 -2.08 -7.82
C TRP A 237 11.68 -2.27 -7.45
N THR A 238 10.95 -3.08 -8.22
CA THR A 238 9.57 -3.47 -7.87
C THR A 238 9.52 -4.17 -6.52
N TRP A 239 10.40 -5.16 -6.30
CA TRP A 239 10.52 -5.85 -5.01
C TRP A 239 10.83 -4.89 -3.87
N LEU A 240 11.76 -3.95 -4.06
CA LEU A 240 12.12 -2.99 -3.02
C LEU A 240 10.95 -2.05 -2.67
N VAL A 241 10.20 -1.60 -3.68
CA VAL A 241 9.00 -0.77 -3.46
C VAL A 241 7.97 -1.56 -2.67
N GLU A 242 7.56 -2.74 -3.16
CA GLU A 242 6.55 -3.57 -2.50
C GLU A 242 6.96 -3.96 -1.08
N ARG A 243 8.26 -4.30 -0.88
CA ARG A 243 8.84 -4.58 0.43
C ARG A 243 8.62 -3.47 1.45
N TYR A 244 8.53 -2.23 1.03
CA TYR A 244 8.45 -1.10 1.94
C TYR A 244 7.14 -0.32 1.87
N THR A 245 6.29 -0.54 0.86
CA THR A 245 5.00 0.14 0.74
C THR A 245 3.81 -0.76 1.02
N GLU A 246 3.92 -2.07 0.73
CA GLU A 246 2.80 -3.00 0.93
C GLU A 246 2.88 -3.68 2.30
N THR A 247 1.78 -3.67 3.04
CA THR A 247 1.75 -4.21 4.40
C THR A 247 1.66 -5.74 4.35
N TYR A 248 0.81 -6.28 3.48
CA TYR A 248 0.52 -7.71 3.44
C TYR A 248 1.23 -8.40 2.27
N LEU A 249 1.80 -9.58 2.50
CA LEU A 249 2.45 -10.38 1.44
C LEU A 249 1.48 -10.77 0.31
N SER A 250 0.20 -10.88 0.62
CA SER A 250 -0.85 -11.14 -0.38
C SER A 250 -1.00 -10.02 -1.42
N GLU A 251 -0.49 -8.83 -1.16
CA GLU A 251 -0.53 -7.67 -2.07
C GLU A 251 0.70 -7.62 -2.99
N TRP A 252 1.77 -8.35 -2.67
CA TRP A 252 3.00 -8.34 -3.45
C TRP A 252 2.83 -9.07 -4.77
N SER A 253 3.63 -8.74 -5.78
CA SER A 253 3.68 -9.51 -7.02
C SER A 253 4.31 -10.88 -6.78
N LEU A 254 3.97 -11.84 -7.64
CA LEU A 254 4.54 -13.19 -7.53
C LEU A 254 6.08 -13.16 -7.63
N ASP A 255 6.62 -12.28 -8.47
CA ASP A 255 8.06 -12.19 -8.68
C ASP A 255 8.78 -11.53 -7.50
N SER A 256 8.18 -10.53 -6.85
CA SER A 256 8.70 -10.00 -5.58
C SER A 256 8.72 -11.05 -4.47
N LEU A 257 7.68 -11.90 -4.37
CA LEU A 257 7.67 -12.98 -3.38
C LEU A 257 8.76 -14.03 -3.64
N LYS A 258 8.98 -14.42 -4.90
CA LYS A 258 10.09 -15.32 -5.27
C LYS A 258 11.44 -14.69 -4.93
N ARG A 259 11.59 -13.39 -5.18
CA ARG A 259 12.81 -12.63 -4.85
C ARG A 259 13.04 -12.54 -3.35
N GLU A 260 12.00 -12.25 -2.59
CA GLU A 260 12.05 -12.27 -1.13
C GLU A 260 12.48 -13.64 -0.61
N TYR A 261 11.88 -14.70 -1.12
CA TYR A 261 12.22 -16.06 -0.72
C TYR A 261 13.68 -16.41 -0.99
N THR A 262 14.20 -16.04 -2.17
CA THR A 262 15.61 -16.28 -2.52
C THR A 262 16.58 -15.39 -1.73
N PHE A 263 16.18 -14.15 -1.40
CA PHE A 263 16.91 -13.28 -0.49
C PHE A 263 17.00 -13.88 0.92
N LEU A 264 15.87 -14.32 1.49
CA LEU A 264 15.81 -14.92 2.82
C LEU A 264 16.56 -16.25 2.91
N LYS A 265 16.57 -17.05 1.82
CA LYS A 265 17.44 -18.23 1.72
C LYS A 265 18.92 -17.91 1.57
N GLY A 266 19.27 -16.67 1.25
CA GLY A 266 20.64 -16.24 0.96
C GLY A 266 21.17 -16.70 -0.39
N THR A 267 20.31 -17.23 -1.28
CA THR A 267 20.70 -17.65 -2.64
C THR A 267 20.79 -16.47 -3.61
N TRP A 268 20.20 -15.34 -3.24
CA TRP A 268 20.32 -14.08 -3.95
C TRP A 268 20.65 -12.95 -2.95
N ARG A 269 21.50 -12.01 -3.36
CA ARG A 269 21.84 -10.82 -2.58
C ARG A 269 21.64 -9.58 -3.45
N PRO A 270 20.68 -8.70 -3.12
CA PRO A 270 20.57 -7.44 -3.82
C PRO A 270 21.80 -6.59 -3.49
N GLY A 271 22.35 -5.87 -4.48
CA GLY A 271 23.47 -4.93 -4.28
C GLY A 271 23.06 -3.65 -3.55
N LEU A 272 22.22 -3.77 -2.52
CA LEU A 272 21.68 -2.67 -1.73
C LEU A 272 22.34 -2.62 -0.35
N PRO A 273 22.41 -1.44 0.31
CA PRO A 273 22.96 -1.30 1.66
C PRO A 273 22.25 -2.19 2.68
N THR A 274 23.00 -2.80 3.60
CA THR A 274 22.44 -3.76 4.57
C THR A 274 21.46 -3.08 5.52
N GLU A 275 21.71 -1.81 5.86
CA GLU A 275 20.83 -0.98 6.68
C GLU A 275 19.45 -0.78 6.05
N ILE A 276 19.39 -0.71 4.70
CA ILE A 276 18.13 -0.69 3.98
C ILE A 276 17.46 -2.05 4.03
N LEU A 277 18.18 -3.15 3.92
CA LEU A 277 17.59 -4.49 3.89
C LEU A 277 17.04 -4.92 5.27
N ASP A 278 17.72 -4.53 6.34
CA ASP A 278 17.35 -4.79 7.73
C ASP A 278 16.14 -3.98 8.21
N GLY A 279 15.69 -2.99 7.42
CA GLY A 279 14.55 -2.13 7.73
C GLY A 279 13.19 -2.85 7.76
N ARG A 280 13.09 -4.07 7.22
CA ARG A 280 11.93 -4.96 7.34
C ARG A 280 12.44 -6.38 7.54
N ILE A 281 11.90 -7.10 8.51
CA ILE A 281 12.24 -8.49 8.79
C ILE A 281 11.00 -9.34 8.51
N LEU A 282 11.15 -10.39 7.71
CA LEU A 282 10.09 -11.33 7.35
C LEU A 282 10.56 -12.75 7.68
N ALA A 283 9.65 -13.60 8.13
CA ALA A 283 9.95 -15.02 8.29
C ALA A 283 9.87 -15.73 6.93
N ILE A 284 10.83 -16.62 6.65
CA ILE A 284 10.85 -17.36 5.39
C ILE A 284 9.61 -18.24 5.24
N GLU A 285 9.05 -18.72 6.35
CA GLU A 285 7.83 -19.51 6.40
C GLU A 285 6.62 -18.72 5.92
N GLU A 286 6.49 -17.44 6.29
CA GLU A 286 5.37 -16.57 5.87
C GLU A 286 5.37 -16.37 4.36
N VAL A 287 6.54 -16.12 3.77
CA VAL A 287 6.71 -15.97 2.32
C VAL A 287 6.47 -17.29 1.59
N ALA A 288 6.93 -18.41 2.16
CA ALA A 288 6.72 -19.74 1.59
C ALA A 288 5.24 -20.14 1.59
N THR A 289 4.50 -19.83 2.66
CA THR A 289 3.06 -20.07 2.74
C THR A 289 2.31 -19.29 1.67
N GLU A 290 2.57 -17.99 1.52
CA GLU A 290 1.93 -17.18 0.48
C GLU A 290 2.25 -17.69 -0.94
N LEU A 291 3.51 -18.07 -1.20
CA LEU A 291 3.89 -18.68 -2.49
C LEU A 291 3.15 -20.01 -2.74
N ALA A 292 2.98 -20.84 -1.71
CA ALA A 292 2.26 -22.10 -1.80
C ALA A 292 0.76 -21.89 -2.05
N GLU A 293 0.13 -20.94 -1.35
CA GLU A 293 -1.27 -20.57 -1.54
C GLU A 293 -1.53 -20.12 -2.98
N ARG A 294 -0.63 -19.31 -3.55
CA ARG A 294 -0.74 -18.87 -4.96
C ARG A 294 -0.53 -20.00 -5.97
N ALA A 295 0.36 -20.95 -5.68
CA ALA A 295 0.56 -22.10 -6.55
C ALA A 295 -0.69 -23.00 -6.64
N VAL A 296 -1.49 -23.04 -5.56
CA VAL A 296 -2.75 -23.80 -5.51
C VAL A 296 -3.90 -23.04 -6.19
N ALA A 297 -3.85 -21.71 -6.27
CA ALA A 297 -4.95 -20.87 -6.74
C ALA A 297 -5.09 -20.71 -8.28
N GLU A 298 -4.40 -21.53 -9.10
CA GLU A 298 -4.41 -21.59 -10.58
C GLU A 298 -5.06 -20.42 -11.38
N GLY A 299 -4.20 -19.61 -12.02
CA GLY A 299 -4.25 -19.43 -13.49
C GLY A 299 -5.13 -18.34 -14.14
N ASP A 300 -6.14 -17.76 -13.48
CA ASP A 300 -7.03 -16.78 -14.16
C ASP A 300 -7.21 -15.42 -13.46
N SER A 301 -6.53 -15.18 -12.35
CA SER A 301 -6.56 -13.89 -11.65
C SER A 301 -5.56 -12.88 -12.23
N ILE A 302 -5.88 -11.59 -12.14
CA ILE A 302 -4.88 -10.51 -12.32
C ILE A 302 -3.77 -10.68 -11.27
N ASP A 303 -2.52 -10.37 -11.64
CA ASP A 303 -1.41 -10.34 -10.67
C ASP A 303 -1.78 -9.46 -9.45
N PRO A 304 -1.60 -9.94 -8.20
CA PRO A 304 -2.05 -9.23 -7.01
C PRO A 304 -1.51 -7.82 -6.85
N ALA A 305 -0.28 -7.52 -7.28
CA ALA A 305 0.26 -6.16 -7.22
C ALA A 305 -0.43 -5.24 -8.24
N THR A 306 -0.70 -5.76 -9.44
CA THR A 306 -1.49 -5.04 -10.45
C THR A 306 -2.91 -4.77 -9.95
N MET A 307 -3.57 -5.76 -9.35
CA MET A 307 -4.89 -5.60 -8.72
C MET A 307 -4.85 -4.55 -7.60
N THR A 308 -3.84 -4.62 -6.73
CA THR A 308 -3.64 -3.67 -5.61
C THR A 308 -3.42 -2.26 -6.14
N SER A 309 -2.62 -2.09 -7.19
CA SER A 309 -2.40 -0.80 -7.86
C SER A 309 -3.70 -0.22 -8.40
N LEU A 310 -4.53 -1.03 -9.08
CA LEU A 310 -5.82 -0.61 -9.60
C LEU A 310 -6.78 -0.22 -8.47
N ILE A 311 -6.87 -1.00 -7.39
CA ILE A 311 -7.71 -0.70 -6.21
C ILE A 311 -7.26 0.59 -5.55
N ASN A 312 -5.97 0.78 -5.33
CA ASN A 312 -5.42 1.98 -4.72
C ASN A 312 -5.65 3.23 -5.58
N GLN A 313 -5.56 3.11 -6.90
CA GLN A 313 -5.89 4.20 -7.81
C GLN A 313 -7.38 4.52 -7.78
N ALA A 314 -8.26 3.52 -7.86
CA ALA A 314 -9.70 3.74 -7.73
C ALA A 314 -10.07 4.39 -6.39
N ALA A 315 -9.47 3.95 -5.28
CA ALA A 315 -9.68 4.55 -3.98
C ALA A 315 -9.26 6.03 -3.96
N ALA A 316 -8.10 6.38 -4.50
CA ALA A 316 -7.67 7.78 -4.58
C ALA A 316 -8.62 8.66 -5.40
N LEU A 317 -9.23 8.11 -6.45
CA LEU A 317 -10.25 8.80 -7.24
C LEU A 317 -11.55 8.99 -6.45
N LEU A 318 -12.00 7.96 -5.74
CA LEU A 318 -13.18 8.03 -4.89
C LEU A 318 -13.02 9.01 -3.72
N GLU A 319 -11.83 9.06 -3.10
CA GLU A 319 -11.48 10.02 -2.03
C GLU A 319 -11.57 11.49 -2.50
N THR A 320 -11.40 11.73 -3.81
CA THR A 320 -11.51 13.08 -4.41
C THR A 320 -12.88 13.32 -5.07
N GLY A 321 -13.87 12.47 -4.78
CA GLY A 321 -15.23 12.59 -5.32
C GLY A 321 -15.40 12.15 -6.78
N GLN A 322 -14.32 11.67 -7.41
CA GLN A 322 -14.31 11.25 -8.81
C GLN A 322 -14.85 9.81 -8.92
N ARG A 323 -16.18 9.64 -8.84
CA ARG A 323 -16.84 8.32 -8.85
C ARG A 323 -16.90 7.65 -10.23
N LYS A 324 -17.35 8.39 -11.25
CA LYS A 324 -17.41 7.92 -12.65
C LYS A 324 -16.04 7.42 -13.13
N ALA A 325 -15.04 8.20 -12.75
CA ALA A 325 -13.63 7.96 -12.91
C ALA A 325 -13.15 6.62 -12.34
N ALA A 326 -13.37 6.39 -11.05
CA ALA A 326 -13.01 5.14 -10.41
C ALA A 326 -13.75 3.94 -11.03
N ALA A 327 -15.02 4.13 -11.42
CA ALA A 327 -15.80 3.09 -12.07
C ALA A 327 -15.23 2.73 -13.44
N ALA A 328 -14.81 3.71 -14.24
CA ALA A 328 -14.22 3.49 -15.54
C ALA A 328 -12.88 2.75 -15.47
N LEU A 329 -12.03 3.14 -14.51
CA LEU A 329 -10.78 2.43 -14.23
C LEU A 329 -11.02 0.95 -13.96
N MET A 330 -11.99 0.66 -13.10
CA MET A 330 -12.36 -0.71 -12.76
C MET A 330 -13.08 -1.45 -13.90
N ASP A 331 -13.85 -0.75 -14.74
CA ASP A 331 -14.50 -1.34 -15.91
C ASP A 331 -13.47 -1.73 -16.98
N GLY A 332 -12.45 -0.90 -17.20
CA GLY A 332 -11.30 -1.23 -18.04
C GLY A 332 -10.58 -2.48 -17.56
N ALA A 333 -10.25 -2.55 -16.27
CA ALA A 333 -9.65 -3.75 -15.69
C ALA A 333 -10.55 -4.99 -15.82
N ARG A 334 -11.86 -4.84 -15.56
CA ARG A 334 -12.85 -5.91 -15.70
C ARG A 334 -12.98 -6.43 -17.14
N ARG A 335 -12.81 -5.58 -18.16
CA ARG A 335 -12.80 -6.01 -19.57
C ARG A 335 -11.62 -6.92 -19.89
N LEU A 336 -10.47 -6.71 -19.26
CA LEU A 336 -9.28 -7.55 -19.45
C LEU A 336 -9.45 -8.94 -18.84
N LYS A 337 -10.16 -9.04 -17.71
CA LYS A 337 -10.49 -10.30 -17.03
C LYS A 337 -11.98 -10.38 -16.67
N PRO A 338 -12.85 -10.70 -17.64
CA PRO A 338 -14.30 -10.69 -17.42
C PRO A 338 -14.80 -11.70 -16.38
N SER A 339 -14.05 -12.79 -16.16
CA SER A 339 -14.35 -13.84 -15.17
C SER A 339 -13.98 -13.48 -13.73
N ASP A 340 -13.17 -12.43 -13.51
CA ASP A 340 -12.66 -12.07 -12.19
C ASP A 340 -13.76 -11.39 -11.34
N LEU A 341 -14.24 -12.11 -10.32
CA LEU A 341 -15.31 -11.65 -9.44
C LEU A 341 -14.91 -10.47 -8.56
N VAL A 342 -13.61 -10.32 -8.24
CA VAL A 342 -13.09 -9.21 -7.44
C VAL A 342 -13.16 -7.92 -8.26
N LEU A 343 -12.78 -7.96 -9.54
CA LEU A 343 -12.93 -6.81 -10.44
C LEU A 343 -14.38 -6.43 -10.67
N GLN A 344 -15.27 -7.42 -10.83
CA GLN A 344 -16.70 -7.16 -10.95
C GLN A 344 -17.24 -6.46 -9.70
N GLN A 345 -16.86 -6.94 -8.51
CA GLN A 345 -17.25 -6.34 -7.24
C GLN A 345 -16.70 -4.92 -7.08
N ASN A 346 -15.41 -4.69 -7.35
CA ASN A 346 -14.78 -3.38 -7.22
C ASN A 346 -15.35 -2.36 -8.20
N HIS A 347 -15.63 -2.78 -9.44
CA HIS A 347 -16.35 -1.94 -10.40
C HIS A 347 -17.73 -1.54 -9.90
N ALA A 348 -18.53 -2.51 -9.40
CA ALA A 348 -19.85 -2.24 -8.84
C ALA A 348 -19.80 -1.32 -7.60
N PHE A 349 -18.76 -1.45 -6.78
CA PHE A 349 -18.52 -0.57 -5.64
C PHE A 349 -18.33 0.89 -6.07
N CYS A 350 -17.57 1.15 -7.15
CA CYS A 350 -17.29 2.51 -7.59
C CYS A 350 -18.52 3.28 -8.07
N PHE A 351 -19.50 2.61 -8.70
CA PHE A 351 -20.73 3.27 -9.19
C PHE A 351 -21.94 3.08 -8.26
N LEU A 352 -21.78 2.42 -7.11
CA LEU A 352 -22.87 2.06 -6.19
C LEU A 352 -23.76 3.26 -5.77
N PRO A 353 -23.22 4.40 -5.33
CA PRO A 353 -24.06 5.53 -4.90
C PRO A 353 -24.95 6.09 -6.03
N ASP A 354 -24.48 6.02 -7.28
CA ASP A 354 -25.14 6.63 -8.43
C ASP A 354 -26.11 5.65 -9.12
N HIS A 355 -25.81 4.34 -9.09
CA HIS A 355 -26.60 3.29 -9.73
C HIS A 355 -26.80 2.05 -8.84
N PRO A 356 -27.49 2.18 -7.69
CA PRO A 356 -27.60 1.11 -6.70
C PRO A 356 -28.32 -0.14 -7.21
N GLY A 357 -29.30 0.01 -8.11
CA GLY A 357 -30.01 -1.11 -8.73
C GLY A 357 -29.11 -1.99 -9.60
N ARG A 358 -28.19 -1.37 -10.35
CA ARG A 358 -27.21 -2.08 -11.18
C ARG A 358 -26.14 -2.74 -10.31
N ALA A 359 -25.68 -2.05 -9.26
CA ALA A 359 -24.65 -2.56 -8.35
C ALA A 359 -25.16 -3.78 -7.59
N ARG A 360 -26.42 -3.71 -7.10
CA ARG A 360 -27.12 -4.83 -6.46
C ARG A 360 -27.11 -6.10 -7.32
N ALA A 361 -27.41 -5.98 -8.62
CA ALA A 361 -27.43 -7.13 -9.52
C ALA A 361 -26.06 -7.83 -9.57
N VAL A 362 -24.98 -7.05 -9.69
CA VAL A 362 -23.61 -7.56 -9.69
C VAL A 362 -23.27 -8.23 -8.36
N PHE A 363 -23.57 -7.60 -7.22
CA PHE A 363 -23.26 -8.19 -5.91
C PHE A 363 -24.00 -9.51 -5.67
N LYS A 364 -25.26 -9.62 -6.09
CA LYS A 364 -26.02 -10.89 -6.02
C LYS A 364 -25.41 -11.97 -6.91
N GLU A 365 -24.97 -11.61 -8.11
CA GLU A 365 -24.28 -12.55 -9.01
C GLU A 365 -22.95 -13.04 -8.43
N VAL A 366 -22.14 -12.11 -7.89
CA VAL A 366 -20.87 -12.42 -7.24
C VAL A 366 -21.08 -13.36 -6.05
N LEU A 367 -22.05 -13.07 -5.17
CA LEU A 367 -22.36 -13.92 -4.01
C LEU A 367 -22.87 -15.32 -4.40
N ALA A 368 -23.51 -15.46 -5.56
CA ALA A 368 -23.99 -16.76 -6.06
C ALA A 368 -22.85 -17.68 -6.54
N LYS A 369 -21.66 -17.14 -6.81
CA LYS A 369 -20.51 -17.89 -7.37
C LYS A 369 -19.48 -18.31 -6.30
N GLU A 370 -19.88 -18.37 -5.02
CA GLU A 370 -19.04 -18.75 -3.86
C GLU A 370 -17.69 -18.01 -3.82
N THR A 371 -17.68 -16.76 -3.33
CA THR A 371 -16.43 -15.99 -3.22
C THR A 371 -15.66 -16.28 -1.92
N PRO A 372 -14.31 -16.24 -1.95
CA PRO A 372 -13.49 -16.45 -0.75
C PRO A 372 -13.70 -15.41 0.36
N ARG A 373 -14.21 -14.21 0.02
CA ARG A 373 -14.37 -13.07 0.94
C ARG A 373 -15.74 -12.39 0.72
N PRO A 374 -16.86 -13.02 1.10
CA PRO A 374 -18.19 -12.49 0.82
C PRO A 374 -18.53 -11.28 1.69
N GLN A 375 -17.77 -11.00 2.76
CA GLN A 375 -18.09 -9.99 3.77
C GLN A 375 -18.23 -8.59 3.17
N VAL A 376 -17.26 -8.16 2.34
CA VAL A 376 -17.27 -6.84 1.71
C VAL A 376 -18.43 -6.75 0.71
N THR A 377 -18.70 -7.82 -0.04
CA THR A 377 -19.81 -7.89 -0.99
C THR A 377 -21.16 -7.77 -0.28
N LEU A 378 -21.32 -8.41 0.88
CA LEU A 378 -22.51 -8.30 1.72
C LEU A 378 -22.69 -6.89 2.30
N CYS A 379 -21.62 -6.23 2.71
CA CYS A 379 -21.67 -4.82 3.15
C CYS A 379 -22.17 -3.92 2.00
N ASN A 380 -21.58 -4.07 0.82
CA ASN A 380 -21.96 -3.28 -0.35
C ASN A 380 -23.40 -3.58 -0.82
N LEU A 381 -23.85 -4.84 -0.71
CA LEU A 381 -25.24 -5.22 -0.98
C LEU A 381 -26.20 -4.57 0.02
N ALA A 382 -25.87 -4.56 1.32
CA ALA A 382 -26.70 -3.92 2.33
C ALA A 382 -26.91 -2.43 2.03
N LEU A 383 -25.85 -1.72 1.64
CA LEU A 383 -25.95 -0.33 1.20
C LEU A 383 -26.79 -0.20 -0.09
N ALA A 384 -26.61 -1.08 -1.07
CA ALA A 384 -27.39 -1.04 -2.30
C ALA A 384 -28.90 -1.18 -2.05
N GLU A 385 -29.31 -2.12 -1.19
CA GLU A 385 -30.71 -2.30 -0.82
C GLU A 385 -31.24 -1.09 -0.01
N PHE A 386 -30.42 -0.51 0.88
CA PHE A 386 -30.78 0.71 1.61
C PHE A 386 -31.02 1.90 0.67
N LEU A 387 -30.12 2.13 -0.30
CA LEU A 387 -30.25 3.20 -1.30
C LEU A 387 -31.48 3.01 -2.21
N LEU A 388 -31.95 1.78 -2.38
CA LEU A 388 -33.17 1.46 -3.13
C LEU A 388 -34.45 1.56 -2.29
N GLY A 389 -34.33 1.85 -0.98
CA GLY A 389 -35.46 1.94 -0.06
C GLY A 389 -36.00 0.60 0.43
N ASP A 390 -35.30 -0.51 0.18
CA ASP A 390 -35.68 -1.85 0.65
C ASP A 390 -35.04 -2.14 2.02
N ALA A 391 -35.59 -1.51 3.07
CA ALA A 391 -35.10 -1.64 4.42
C ALA A 391 -35.07 -3.10 4.92
N PRO A 392 -36.09 -3.95 4.67
CA PRO A 392 -36.03 -5.37 5.05
C PRO A 392 -34.85 -6.12 4.41
N ALA A 393 -34.63 -5.95 3.10
CA ALA A 393 -33.51 -6.59 2.42
C ALA A 393 -32.16 -6.04 2.90
N ALA A 394 -32.07 -4.73 3.16
CA ALA A 394 -30.88 -4.09 3.70
C ALA A 394 -30.50 -4.63 5.09
N LEU A 395 -31.47 -4.76 6.00
CA LEU A 395 -31.25 -5.34 7.33
C LEU A 395 -30.86 -6.82 7.25
N GLN A 396 -31.47 -7.58 6.34
CA GLN A 396 -31.11 -8.98 6.11
C GLN A 396 -29.66 -9.10 5.63
N ALA A 397 -29.23 -8.24 4.69
CA ALA A 397 -27.85 -8.21 4.21
C ALA A 397 -26.87 -7.77 5.31
N CYS A 398 -27.25 -6.80 6.16
CA CYS A 398 -26.46 -6.43 7.34
C CYS A 398 -26.25 -7.64 8.26
N ASP A 399 -27.30 -8.42 8.53
CA ASP A 399 -27.23 -9.58 9.42
C ASP A 399 -26.31 -10.68 8.86
N GLN A 400 -26.37 -10.91 7.54
CA GLN A 400 -25.46 -11.82 6.85
C GLN A 400 -24.02 -11.32 6.91
N ALA A 401 -23.78 -10.04 6.62
CA ALA A 401 -22.46 -9.43 6.69
C ALA A 401 -21.87 -9.54 8.10
N PHE A 402 -22.66 -9.21 9.13
CA PHE A 402 -22.21 -9.23 10.52
C PHE A 402 -21.82 -10.64 10.98
N ARG A 403 -22.59 -11.67 10.59
CA ARG A 403 -22.24 -13.08 10.86
C ARG A 403 -20.97 -13.51 10.14
N ALA A 404 -20.73 -13.01 8.93
CA ALA A 404 -19.59 -13.39 8.10
C ALA A 404 -18.26 -12.74 8.52
N VAL A 405 -18.28 -11.64 9.29
CA VAL A 405 -17.07 -10.88 9.66
C VAL A 405 -16.37 -11.41 10.92
N ALA A 406 -16.95 -12.38 11.65
CA ALA A 406 -16.37 -13.16 12.75
C ALA A 406 -15.14 -12.55 13.47
N GLN A 407 -15.35 -11.77 14.55
CA GLN A 407 -14.39 -11.23 15.56
C GLN A 407 -13.04 -10.62 15.11
N LYS A 408 -12.56 -10.78 13.88
CA LYS A 408 -11.36 -10.15 13.36
C LYS A 408 -11.73 -8.75 12.87
N ARG A 409 -10.95 -7.76 13.33
CA ARG A 409 -11.08 -6.36 12.89
C ARG A 409 -10.57 -6.23 11.47
N THR A 410 -11.36 -6.69 10.50
CA THR A 410 -11.03 -6.54 9.09
C THR A 410 -11.43 -5.14 8.63
N LEU A 411 -10.46 -4.39 8.12
CA LEU A 411 -10.66 -3.07 7.53
C LEU A 411 -11.02 -3.23 6.05
N ALA A 412 -11.92 -2.38 5.57
CA ALA A 412 -12.27 -2.29 4.16
C ALA A 412 -12.63 -0.85 3.79
N TYR A 413 -12.43 -0.49 2.52
CA TYR A 413 -13.01 0.73 1.97
C TYR A 413 -14.52 0.54 1.83
N LEU A 414 -15.30 1.36 2.52
CA LEU A 414 -16.75 1.33 2.49
C LEU A 414 -17.30 2.75 2.31
N TRP A 415 -18.47 2.85 1.69
CA TRP A 415 -19.18 4.11 1.53
C TRP A 415 -19.78 4.56 2.85
N VAL A 416 -19.50 5.79 3.23
CA VAL A 416 -19.98 6.44 4.45
C VAL A 416 -20.77 7.68 4.05
N ARG A 417 -21.90 7.89 4.71
CA ARG A 417 -22.72 9.06 4.50
C ARG A 417 -22.15 10.24 5.30
N ASN A 418 -21.91 11.35 4.61
CA ASN A 418 -21.56 12.63 5.22
C ASN A 418 -22.69 13.67 4.96
N ALA A 419 -22.49 14.92 5.37
CA ALA A 419 -23.49 15.97 5.19
C ALA A 419 -23.79 16.29 3.72
N ASP A 420 -22.79 16.13 2.85
CA ASP A 420 -22.81 16.57 1.45
C ASP A 420 -23.01 15.40 0.46
N GLY A 421 -23.11 14.16 0.95
CA GLY A 421 -23.31 12.97 0.13
C GLY A 421 -22.66 11.70 0.69
N TRP A 422 -22.00 10.96 -0.21
CA TRP A 422 -21.33 9.71 0.08
C TRP A 422 -19.83 9.85 -0.22
N GLU A 423 -19.01 9.47 0.75
CA GLU A 423 -17.55 9.41 0.66
C GLU A 423 -17.08 7.99 1.00
N ILE A 424 -15.84 7.64 0.61
CA ILE A 424 -15.27 6.37 1.06
C ILE A 424 -14.39 6.56 2.29
N GLU A 425 -14.46 5.61 3.20
CA GLU A 425 -13.60 5.56 4.39
C GLU A 425 -13.04 4.15 4.52
N GLN A 426 -11.75 4.02 4.84
CA GLN A 426 -11.22 2.75 5.29
C GLN A 426 -11.62 2.53 6.76
N THR A 427 -12.58 1.65 6.99
CA THR A 427 -13.20 1.48 8.29
C THR A 427 -13.37 0.02 8.68
N SER A 428 -13.65 -0.22 9.96
CA SER A 428 -13.89 -1.56 10.48
C SER A 428 -15.27 -2.06 10.02
N MET A 429 -15.31 -3.19 9.31
CA MET A 429 -16.57 -3.74 8.80
C MET A 429 -17.64 -3.93 9.88
N PRO A 430 -17.37 -4.51 11.07
CA PRO A 430 -18.39 -4.64 12.12
C PRO A 430 -18.99 -3.30 12.51
N ARG A 431 -18.15 -2.29 12.75
CA ARG A 431 -18.58 -0.94 13.15
C ARG A 431 -19.42 -0.29 12.05
N TRP A 432 -19.00 -0.44 10.80
CA TRP A 432 -19.73 0.11 9.67
C TRP A 432 -21.11 -0.55 9.52
N ILE A 433 -21.19 -1.88 9.61
CA ILE A 433 -22.45 -2.63 9.50
C ILE A 433 -23.41 -2.24 10.63
N THR A 434 -22.92 -2.12 11.87
CA THR A 434 -23.76 -1.70 13.00
C THR A 434 -24.29 -0.27 12.82
N ARG A 435 -23.46 0.64 12.29
CA ARG A 435 -23.88 2.02 12.02
C ARG A 435 -24.95 2.07 10.92
N LEU A 436 -24.74 1.36 9.81
CA LEU A 436 -25.71 1.31 8.71
C LEU A 436 -27.03 0.67 9.17
N GLY A 437 -26.97 -0.45 9.91
CA GLY A 437 -28.16 -1.11 10.46
C GLY A 437 -28.98 -0.18 11.36
N ALA A 438 -28.33 0.57 12.25
CA ALA A 438 -28.99 1.55 13.12
C ALA A 438 -29.60 2.71 12.33
N GLU A 439 -28.93 3.18 11.26
CA GLU A 439 -29.48 4.20 10.36
C GLU A 439 -30.75 3.71 9.64
N ILE A 440 -30.74 2.46 9.16
CA ILE A 440 -31.91 1.84 8.54
C ILE A 440 -33.06 1.75 9.54
N GLU A 441 -32.83 1.28 10.76
CA GLU A 441 -33.86 1.21 11.82
C GLU A 441 -34.45 2.58 12.16
N ALA A 442 -33.60 3.60 12.31
CA ALA A 442 -34.03 4.97 12.57
C ALA A 442 -34.90 5.51 11.43
N SER A 443 -34.54 5.22 10.17
CA SER A 443 -35.33 5.62 8.99
C SER A 443 -36.72 5.00 8.94
N GLN A 444 -36.91 3.84 9.58
CA GLN A 444 -38.19 3.14 9.71
C GLN A 444 -38.99 3.55 10.96
N GLY A 445 -38.48 4.51 11.75
CA GLY A 445 -39.12 4.94 13.00
C GLY A 445 -38.96 3.93 14.16
N ALA A 446 -37.94 3.06 14.11
CA ALA A 446 -37.66 2.05 15.13
C ALA A 446 -36.31 2.31 15.85
N PRO A 447 -36.14 3.43 16.57
CA PRO A 447 -34.84 3.86 17.13
C PRO A 447 -34.30 3.01 18.29
N HIS A 448 -34.95 1.88 18.60
CA HIS A 448 -34.55 0.95 19.67
C HIS A 448 -34.45 -0.49 19.16
N GLY A 449 -34.17 -0.66 17.87
CA GLY A 449 -34.00 -1.97 17.27
C GLY A 449 -32.68 -2.64 17.65
N PRO A 450 -32.52 -3.94 17.29
CA PRO A 450 -31.33 -4.71 17.58
C PRO A 450 -30.02 -4.09 17.06
N TRP A 451 -30.04 -3.36 15.94
CA TRP A 451 -28.83 -2.72 15.41
C TRP A 451 -28.42 -1.49 16.20
N THR A 452 -29.40 -0.70 16.64
CA THR A 452 -29.15 0.43 17.54
C THR A 452 -28.52 -0.05 18.86
N ALA A 453 -29.01 -1.16 19.42
CA ALA A 453 -28.42 -1.78 20.61
C ALA A 453 -26.97 -2.26 20.36
N ARG A 454 -26.71 -2.95 19.24
CA ARG A 454 -25.36 -3.40 18.85
C ARG A 454 -24.38 -2.24 18.67
N LEU A 455 -24.83 -1.12 18.13
CA LEU A 455 -24.01 0.09 17.96
C LEU A 455 -23.60 0.66 19.33
N ALA A 456 -24.54 0.77 20.27
CA ALA A 456 -24.26 1.25 21.64
C ALA A 456 -23.25 0.35 22.37
N GLU A 457 -23.37 -0.97 22.26
CA GLU A 457 -22.41 -1.93 22.84
C GLU A 457 -20.99 -1.79 22.24
N SER A 458 -20.91 -1.50 20.94
CA SER A 458 -19.65 -1.31 20.21
C SER A 458 -18.92 -0.03 20.63
N ASP A 459 -19.65 1.04 20.92
CA ASP A 459 -19.08 2.31 21.37
C ASP A 459 -18.57 2.24 22.82
N ILE A 460 -19.27 1.49 23.70
CA ILE A 460 -18.85 1.25 25.10
C ILE A 460 -17.54 0.44 25.15
N THR A 461 -17.43 -0.61 24.34
CA THR A 461 -16.23 -1.45 24.28
C THR A 461 -15.04 -0.76 23.60
N GLY A 462 -15.27 0.26 22.76
CA GLY A 462 -14.23 1.08 22.14
C GLY A 462 -13.59 2.12 23.07
N GLN A 463 -14.31 2.62 24.08
CA GLN A 463 -13.82 3.65 25.01
C GLN A 463 -13.07 3.08 26.24
N GLY A 464 -13.25 1.80 26.57
CA GLY A 464 -12.63 1.15 27.74
C GLY A 464 -11.13 0.89 27.67
N GLY A 465 -10.45 1.24 26.56
CA GLY A 465 -9.00 1.08 26.40
C GLY A 465 -8.14 2.24 26.93
N SER A 466 -8.75 3.32 27.40
CA SER A 466 -8.03 4.53 27.86
C SER A 466 -8.68 5.13 29.10
N SER A 467 -8.56 4.45 30.24
CA SER A 467 -8.49 5.08 31.58
C SER A 467 -8.36 4.00 32.66
N ALA A 468 -7.12 3.72 33.05
CA ALA A 468 -6.84 3.14 34.36
C ALA A 468 -6.07 4.19 35.15
N SER A 469 -6.81 5.08 35.83
CA SER A 469 -6.30 5.78 37.01
C SER A 469 -6.74 4.97 38.23
N PRO A 470 -5.83 4.59 39.14
CA PRO A 470 -6.19 3.79 40.30
C PRO A 470 -6.80 4.68 41.39
N SER A 471 -8.05 4.42 41.73
CA SER A 471 -8.67 4.88 42.98
C SER A 471 -7.95 4.19 44.15
N SER A 472 -7.32 4.98 45.00
CA SER A 472 -6.79 4.53 46.30
C SER A 472 -7.82 4.84 47.39
N GLU A 473 -8.58 3.82 47.77
CA GLU A 473 -9.11 3.64 49.13
C GLU A 473 -8.22 2.54 49.74
N GLY A 474 -7.50 2.73 50.84
CA GLY A 474 -8.03 3.10 52.14
C GLY A 474 -8.07 1.85 53.02
N THR A 475 -6.93 1.48 53.61
CA THR A 475 -6.89 0.60 54.79
C THR A 475 -5.93 1.20 55.81
N GLY A 476 -6.51 1.71 56.89
CA GLY A 476 -5.78 2.04 58.10
C GLY A 476 -5.74 0.84 59.02
N GLU A 477 -4.60 0.65 59.68
CA GLU A 477 -4.46 -0.06 60.95
C GLU A 477 -3.45 0.73 61.80
N GLY A 478 -3.94 1.39 62.86
CA GLY A 478 -3.19 1.59 64.11
C GLY A 478 -3.21 0.26 64.89
N ASP A 479 -2.41 -0.05 65.89
CA ASP A 479 -1.65 0.66 66.93
C ASP A 479 -0.69 -0.41 67.53
N PRO A 480 0.15 -0.17 68.57
CA PRO A 480 0.45 1.06 69.31
C PRO A 480 1.92 1.52 69.29
#